data_AF-A0A7J9BSG8-F1
#
_entry.id   AF-A0A7J9BSG8-F1
#
_cell.length_a   1.000
_cell.length_b   1.000
_cell.length_c   1.000
_cell.angle_alpha   90.00
_cell.angle_beta   90.00
_cell.angle_gamma   90.00
#
_symmetry.space_group_name_H-M   'P 1'
#
loop_
_entity.id
_entity.type
_entity.pdbx_description
1 polymer ?
#
loop_
_entity_poly.entity_id
_entity_poly.type
_entity_poly.pdbx_seq_one_letter_code
_entity_poly.pdbx_strand_id
1 'polypeptide(L)'
;MAPHREGSDASVEAMVAQVEKHPISSILIIIAMQTEALPVVNKFQLIENPHSSFPKGVPWIHYHGAYKDIIINLVWPGKDLTFGVDSVGTISASLVTYASIQALQPDLIINAGTAGGFKEKGAAIGDVFLASHVAFHDRRIPIPVFDLYGVGLRQTFSTPNLLKALNLKTGKLSTGDSLDMSPHDEASIAANDATVKDME
;
A
#
# COMPACT_ATOMS: atom_id res chain seq x y z
N MET A 1 38.31 8.34 7.86
CA MET A 1 37.88 7.15 8.61
C MET A 1 37.04 7.63 9.79
N ALA A 2 35.72 7.44 9.72
CA ALA A 2 34.81 7.59 10.86
C ALA A 2 34.42 6.18 11.33
N PRO A 3 34.25 5.94 12.64
CA PRO A 3 34.06 4.58 13.14
C PRO A 3 32.65 4.08 12.79
N HIS A 4 32.59 2.82 12.35
CA HIS A 4 31.35 2.05 12.21
C HIS A 4 30.58 2.05 13.54
N ARG A 5 29.31 2.48 13.50
CA ARG A 5 28.34 2.22 14.57
C ARG A 5 27.61 0.91 14.24
N GLU A 6 28.08 -0.20 14.79
CA GLU A 6 27.37 -1.50 14.80
C GLU A 6 26.20 -1.54 15.83
N GLY A 7 25.59 -0.39 16.14
CA GLY A 7 24.66 -0.25 17.27
C GLY A 7 23.19 0.02 16.92
N SER A 8 22.81 0.17 15.64
CA SER A 8 21.45 0.59 15.28
C SER A 8 20.46 -0.57 15.09
N ASP A 9 20.89 -1.72 14.54
CA ASP A 9 19.97 -2.80 14.17
C ASP A 9 19.34 -3.48 15.40
N ALA A 10 20.12 -3.74 16.44
CA ALA A 10 19.63 -4.36 17.67
C ALA A 10 18.58 -3.49 18.40
N SER A 11 18.67 -2.17 18.27
CA SER A 11 17.72 -1.23 18.90
C SER A 11 16.38 -1.17 18.18
N VAL A 12 16.37 -1.33 16.85
CA VAL A 12 15.15 -1.41 16.05
C VAL A 12 14.49 -2.78 16.25
N GLU A 13 15.27 -3.87 16.25
CA GLU A 13 14.76 -5.21 16.57
C GLU A 13 14.14 -5.28 17.97
N ALA A 14 14.74 -4.62 18.97
CA ALA A 14 14.22 -4.55 20.33
C ALA A 14 12.93 -3.73 20.46
N MET A 15 12.75 -2.67 19.66
CA MET A 15 11.48 -1.90 19.63
C MET A 15 10.34 -2.67 18.94
N VAL A 16 10.66 -3.54 17.98
CA VAL A 16 9.67 -4.44 17.33
C VAL A 16 9.25 -5.59 18.26
N ALA A 17 10.09 -5.96 19.24
CA ALA A 17 9.86 -7.10 20.13
C ALA A 17 8.82 -6.86 21.25
N GLN A 18 8.31 -5.63 21.44
CA GLN A 18 7.33 -5.29 22.49
C GLN A 18 5.94 -4.90 21.97
N VAL A 19 5.54 -5.35 20.78
CA VAL A 19 4.12 -5.31 20.42
C VAL A 19 3.42 -6.42 21.22
N GLU A 20 2.57 -6.05 22.18
CA GLU A 20 1.69 -6.99 22.88
C GLU A 20 0.96 -7.84 21.83
N LYS A 21 1.13 -9.16 21.89
CA LYS A 21 0.50 -10.10 20.95
C LYS A 21 -1.00 -10.21 21.25
N HIS A 22 -1.76 -9.17 20.94
CA HIS A 22 -3.21 -9.29 20.85
C HIS A 22 -3.61 -9.78 19.46
N PRO A 23 -4.74 -10.50 19.33
CA PRO A 23 -5.31 -10.80 18.03
C PRO A 23 -5.61 -9.50 17.25
N ILE A 24 -5.47 -9.55 15.93
CA ILE A 24 -5.93 -8.48 15.04
C ILE A 24 -7.43 -8.29 15.25
N SER A 25 -7.83 -7.08 15.59
CA SER A 25 -9.19 -6.67 15.90
C SER A 25 -9.72 -5.60 14.93
N SER A 26 -8.82 -4.82 14.32
CA SER A 26 -9.16 -3.77 13.35
C SER A 26 -8.23 -3.79 12.15
N ILE A 27 -8.81 -3.79 10.95
CA ILE A 27 -8.08 -3.64 9.70
C ILE A 27 -8.47 -2.35 8.98
N LEU A 28 -7.50 -1.75 8.31
CA LEU A 28 -7.69 -0.64 7.38
C LEU A 28 -7.35 -1.10 5.97
N ILE A 29 -8.31 -0.98 5.06
CA ILE A 29 -8.14 -1.23 3.64
C ILE A 29 -8.05 0.12 2.93
N ILE A 30 -6.92 0.37 2.25
CA ILE A 30 -6.74 1.51 1.37
C ILE A 30 -6.94 1.05 -0.06
N ILE A 31 -7.77 1.76 -0.80
CA ILE A 31 -8.07 1.51 -2.22
C ILE A 31 -8.05 2.85 -2.94
N ALA A 32 -7.46 2.92 -4.14
CA ALA A 32 -7.33 4.18 -4.86
C ALA A 32 -8.64 4.60 -5.54
N MET A 33 -9.35 3.65 -6.16
CA MET A 33 -10.50 3.95 -7.02
C MET A 33 -11.83 3.44 -6.44
N GLN A 34 -12.91 4.21 -6.65
CA GLN A 34 -14.25 3.82 -6.24
C GLN A 34 -14.68 2.45 -6.81
N THR A 35 -14.36 2.18 -8.09
CA THR A 35 -14.75 0.94 -8.78
C THR A 35 -14.12 -0.31 -8.18
N GLU A 36 -12.96 -0.17 -7.56
CA GLU A 36 -12.25 -1.25 -6.85
C GLU A 36 -12.79 -1.42 -5.42
N ALA A 37 -13.20 -0.31 -4.80
CA ALA A 37 -13.70 -0.29 -3.43
C ALA A 37 -15.12 -0.86 -3.30
N LEU A 38 -16.04 -0.48 -4.19
CA LEU A 38 -17.46 -0.83 -4.08
C LEU A 38 -17.72 -2.34 -4.02
N PRO A 39 -17.04 -3.22 -4.78
CA PRO A 39 -17.19 -4.66 -4.62
C PRO A 39 -16.90 -5.15 -3.20
N VAL A 40 -15.88 -4.61 -2.52
CA VAL A 40 -15.53 -4.95 -1.14
C VAL A 40 -16.60 -4.41 -0.17
N VAL A 41 -16.99 -3.14 -0.34
CA VAL A 41 -18.07 -2.51 0.44
C VAL A 41 -19.36 -3.34 0.37
N ASN A 42 -19.78 -3.71 -0.83
CA ASN A 42 -20.98 -4.51 -1.06
C ASN A 42 -20.84 -5.93 -0.50
N LYS A 43 -19.66 -6.56 -0.63
CA LYS A 43 -19.45 -7.92 -0.13
C LYS A 43 -19.57 -8.00 1.39
N PHE A 44 -19.04 -7.01 2.10
CA PHE A 44 -19.05 -6.95 3.56
C PHE A 44 -20.18 -6.09 4.14
N GLN A 45 -21.03 -5.52 3.29
CA GLN A 45 -22.13 -4.63 3.69
C GLN A 45 -21.63 -3.46 4.55
N LEU A 46 -20.49 -2.88 4.17
CA LEU A 46 -19.92 -1.74 4.87
C LEU A 46 -20.79 -0.50 4.67
N ILE A 47 -20.87 0.33 5.70
CA ILE A 47 -21.69 1.54 5.72
C ILE A 47 -20.76 2.75 5.58
N GLU A 48 -21.14 3.72 4.76
CA GLU A 48 -20.41 4.98 4.64
C GLU A 48 -20.52 5.77 5.95
N ASN A 49 -19.40 6.29 6.45
CA ASN A 49 -19.36 7.12 7.62
C ASN A 49 -19.58 8.60 7.25
N PRO A 50 -20.77 9.17 7.50
CA PRO A 50 -21.06 10.57 7.15
C PRO A 50 -20.32 11.58 8.04
N HIS A 51 -19.72 11.12 9.14
CA HIS A 51 -19.02 11.92 10.13
C HIS A 51 -17.62 11.38 10.37
N SER A 52 -16.84 11.24 9.29
CA SER A 52 -15.45 10.80 9.40
C SER A 52 -14.63 11.75 10.28
N SER A 53 -13.63 11.21 10.97
CA SER A 53 -12.70 12.00 11.81
C SER A 53 -11.65 12.75 10.98
N PHE A 54 -11.82 12.82 9.65
CA PHE A 54 -10.89 13.47 8.74
C PHE A 54 -11.09 14.99 8.70
N PRO A 55 -10.09 15.76 8.25
CA PRO A 55 -10.20 17.21 8.14
C PRO A 55 -11.40 17.62 7.27
N LYS A 56 -12.12 18.67 7.66
CA LYS A 56 -13.25 19.17 6.89
C LYS A 56 -12.79 19.64 5.50
N GLY A 57 -13.56 19.29 4.47
CA GLY A 57 -13.34 19.73 3.09
C GLY A 57 -12.48 18.79 2.25
N VAL A 58 -11.94 17.71 2.83
CA VAL A 58 -11.30 16.65 2.03
C VAL A 58 -12.37 15.80 1.31
N PRO A 59 -12.10 15.30 0.10
CA PRO A 59 -13.03 14.45 -0.64
C PRO A 59 -13.06 12.98 -0.16
N TRP A 60 -12.25 12.64 0.83
CA TRP A 60 -12.00 11.26 1.26
C TRP A 60 -13.26 10.59 1.78
N ILE A 61 -13.43 9.32 1.41
CA ILE A 61 -14.60 8.52 1.78
C ILE A 61 -14.15 7.39 2.71
N HIS A 62 -14.90 7.20 3.80
CA HIS A 62 -14.67 6.16 4.80
C HIS A 62 -15.89 5.26 4.87
N TYR A 63 -15.72 3.97 4.57
CA TYR A 63 -16.69 2.93 4.88
C TYR A 63 -16.23 2.14 6.10
N HIS A 64 -17.17 1.71 6.93
CA HIS A 64 -16.87 0.89 8.09
C HIS A 64 -17.92 -0.20 8.30
N GLY A 65 -17.50 -1.27 8.98
CA GLY A 65 -18.36 -2.38 9.34
C GLY A 65 -17.59 -3.40 10.16
N ALA A 66 -18.21 -4.56 10.38
CA ALA A 66 -17.56 -5.67 11.07
C ALA A 66 -17.77 -6.96 10.28
N TYR A 67 -16.75 -7.80 10.25
CA TYR A 67 -16.85 -9.17 9.77
C TYR A 67 -16.35 -10.11 10.84
N LYS A 68 -17.27 -10.86 11.46
CA LYS A 68 -17.02 -11.60 12.70
C LYS A 68 -16.49 -10.63 13.77
N ASP A 69 -15.36 -10.94 14.39
CA ASP A 69 -14.75 -10.15 15.47
C ASP A 69 -13.76 -9.09 14.96
N ILE A 70 -13.69 -8.87 13.64
CA ILE A 70 -12.78 -7.90 13.02
C ILE A 70 -13.56 -6.67 12.53
N ILE A 71 -13.16 -5.50 13.01
CA ILE A 71 -13.59 -4.21 12.49
C ILE A 71 -12.90 -3.98 11.14
N ILE A 72 -13.69 -3.69 10.10
CA ILE A 72 -13.19 -3.36 8.78
C ILE A 72 -13.41 -1.87 8.54
N ASN A 73 -12.33 -1.15 8.33
CA ASN A 73 -12.34 0.20 7.79
C ASN A 73 -11.85 0.15 6.35
N LEU A 74 -12.55 0.80 5.43
CA LEU A 74 -12.12 0.99 4.05
C LEU A 74 -12.11 2.48 3.75
N VAL A 75 -10.96 3.01 3.33
CA VAL A 75 -10.81 4.42 3.01
C VAL A 75 -10.25 4.56 1.61
N TRP A 76 -10.84 5.48 0.83
CA TRP A 76 -10.30 5.86 -0.47
C TRP A 76 -10.26 7.39 -0.64
N PRO A 77 -9.37 7.92 -1.49
CA PRO A 77 -9.15 9.37 -1.63
C PRO A 77 -10.34 10.19 -2.13
N GLY A 78 -11.42 9.56 -2.60
CA GLY A 78 -12.54 10.30 -3.17
C GLY A 78 -12.26 10.79 -4.59
N LYS A 79 -13.18 11.62 -5.08
CA LYS A 79 -13.03 12.29 -6.38
C LYS A 79 -12.29 13.60 -6.21
N ASP A 80 -11.42 13.92 -7.16
CA ASP A 80 -10.83 15.25 -7.27
C ASP A 80 -11.94 16.30 -7.45
N LEU A 81 -11.90 17.36 -6.64
CA LEU A 81 -12.97 18.36 -6.61
C LEU A 81 -13.02 19.25 -7.87
N THR A 82 -11.96 19.27 -8.68
CA THR A 82 -11.88 20.05 -9.92
C THR A 82 -12.32 19.23 -11.12
N PHE A 83 -11.82 17.99 -11.23
CA PHE A 83 -11.97 17.15 -12.42
C PHE A 83 -12.98 16.01 -12.26
N GLY A 84 -13.42 15.70 -11.03
CA GLY A 84 -14.42 14.67 -10.75
C GLY A 84 -13.95 13.23 -10.99
N VAL A 85 -12.66 13.01 -11.19
CA VAL A 85 -12.03 11.69 -11.35
C VAL A 85 -11.53 11.16 -10.01
N ASP A 86 -11.32 9.84 -9.88
CA ASP A 86 -10.70 9.28 -8.67
C ASP A 86 -9.31 9.92 -8.43
N SER A 87 -9.05 10.37 -7.20
CA SER A 87 -7.76 10.94 -6.82
C SER A 87 -6.71 9.84 -6.61
N VAL A 88 -6.26 9.23 -7.70
CA VAL A 88 -5.14 8.26 -7.74
C VAL A 88 -3.80 8.94 -7.47
N GLY A 89 -2.74 8.14 -7.36
CA GLY A 89 -1.36 8.55 -7.19
C GLY A 89 -0.87 8.56 -5.74
N THR A 90 0.45 8.60 -5.60
CA THR A 90 1.18 8.40 -4.35
C THR A 90 0.87 9.47 -3.32
N ILE A 91 0.58 10.70 -3.76
CA ILE A 91 0.25 11.83 -2.87
C ILE A 91 -1.08 11.56 -2.17
N SER A 92 -2.13 11.30 -2.93
CA SER A 92 -3.48 11.04 -2.42
C SER A 92 -3.48 9.83 -1.49
N ALA A 93 -2.85 8.73 -1.93
CA ALA A 93 -2.74 7.49 -1.16
C ALA A 93 -1.98 7.68 0.16
N SER A 94 -0.85 8.41 0.14
CA SER A 94 -0.07 8.66 1.36
C SER A 94 -0.82 9.53 2.37
N LEU A 95 -1.56 10.54 1.91
CA LEU A 95 -2.36 11.42 2.78
C LEU A 95 -3.50 10.66 3.46
N VAL A 96 -4.28 9.88 2.70
CA VAL A 96 -5.36 9.09 3.30
C VAL A 96 -4.84 8.02 4.23
N THR A 97 -3.72 7.39 3.88
CA THR A 97 -3.09 6.37 4.73
C THR A 97 -2.64 6.99 6.06
N TYR A 98 -1.93 8.12 6.01
CA TYR A 98 -1.48 8.84 7.20
C TYR A 98 -2.65 9.25 8.10
N ALA A 99 -3.66 9.92 7.53
CA ALA A 99 -4.81 10.39 8.30
C ALA A 99 -5.63 9.24 8.90
N SER A 100 -5.80 8.14 8.14
CA SER A 100 -6.51 6.96 8.60
C SER A 100 -5.79 6.25 9.74
N ILE A 101 -4.46 6.15 9.69
CA ILE A 101 -3.67 5.60 10.81
C ILE A 101 -3.89 6.44 12.06
N GLN A 102 -3.76 7.77 11.95
CA GLN A 102 -3.92 8.67 13.10
C GLN A 102 -5.32 8.58 13.71
N ALA A 103 -6.36 8.55 12.87
CA ALA A 103 -7.75 8.58 13.32
C ALA A 103 -8.27 7.21 13.80
N LEU A 104 -7.87 6.13 13.14
CA LEU A 104 -8.50 4.81 13.29
C LEU A 104 -7.61 3.81 14.03
N GLN A 105 -6.30 4.07 14.16
CA GLN A 105 -5.31 3.24 14.86
C GLN A 105 -5.48 1.73 14.51
N PRO A 106 -5.42 1.34 13.22
CA PRO A 106 -5.65 -0.05 12.81
C PRO A 106 -4.48 -0.96 13.21
N ASP A 107 -4.77 -2.24 13.42
CA ASP A 107 -3.75 -3.26 13.72
C ASP A 107 -3.01 -3.72 12.46
N LEU A 108 -3.68 -3.67 11.30
CA LEU A 108 -3.16 -4.07 10.01
C LEU A 108 -3.71 -3.18 8.90
N ILE A 109 -2.83 -2.82 7.96
CA ILE A 109 -3.18 -2.08 6.74
C ILE A 109 -3.04 -3.00 5.54
N ILE A 110 -4.02 -2.94 4.63
CA ILE A 110 -4.02 -3.63 3.34
C ILE A 110 -4.21 -2.56 2.27
N ASN A 111 -3.20 -2.34 1.43
CA ASN A 111 -3.39 -1.64 0.16
C ASN A 111 -3.89 -2.65 -0.87
N ALA A 112 -5.06 -2.41 -1.47
CA ALA A 112 -5.67 -3.31 -2.45
C ALA A 112 -6.12 -2.51 -3.68
N GLY A 113 -5.78 -3.01 -4.85
CA GLY A 113 -6.11 -2.36 -6.11
C GLY A 113 -5.74 -3.23 -7.31
N THR A 114 -6.14 -2.77 -8.49
CA THR A 114 -5.67 -3.34 -9.75
C THR A 114 -4.28 -2.80 -10.09
N ALA A 115 -3.51 -3.59 -10.84
CA ALA A 115 -2.15 -3.24 -11.19
C ALA A 115 -1.75 -3.86 -12.54
N GLY A 116 -0.70 -3.32 -13.15
CA GLY A 116 -0.04 -3.93 -14.29
C GLY A 116 0.80 -5.13 -13.86
N GLY A 117 0.91 -6.14 -14.73
CA GLY A 117 1.72 -7.34 -14.47
C GLY A 117 2.63 -7.68 -15.64
N PHE A 118 3.86 -8.12 -15.35
CA PHE A 118 4.83 -8.51 -16.37
C PHE A 118 4.73 -10.01 -16.69
N LYS A 119 4.33 -10.35 -17.92
CA LYS A 119 4.21 -11.75 -18.38
C LYS A 119 5.52 -12.53 -18.25
N GLU A 120 6.65 -11.87 -18.52
CA GLU A 120 7.99 -12.47 -18.39
C GLU A 120 8.34 -12.86 -16.95
N LYS A 121 7.67 -12.25 -15.97
CA LYS A 121 7.75 -12.57 -14.54
C LYS A 121 6.66 -13.53 -14.07
N GLY A 122 5.90 -14.13 -15.00
CA GLY A 122 4.85 -15.11 -14.71
C GLY A 122 3.49 -14.53 -14.29
N ALA A 123 3.28 -13.23 -14.45
CA ALA A 123 1.98 -12.60 -14.24
C ALA A 123 1.04 -12.83 -15.44
N ALA A 124 -0.22 -13.11 -15.14
CA ALA A 124 -1.31 -13.27 -16.08
C ALA A 124 -2.50 -12.39 -15.66
N ILE A 125 -3.33 -12.02 -16.65
CA ILE A 125 -4.55 -11.25 -16.38
C ILE A 125 -5.46 -12.03 -15.41
N GLY A 126 -5.92 -11.34 -14.37
CA GLY A 126 -6.77 -11.92 -13.33
C GLY A 126 -6.00 -12.56 -12.16
N ASP A 127 -4.67 -12.61 -12.21
CA ASP A 127 -3.89 -13.01 -11.05
C ASP A 127 -4.04 -12.00 -9.90
N VAL A 128 -4.08 -12.52 -8.67
CA VAL A 128 -3.99 -11.73 -7.44
C VAL A 128 -2.65 -12.02 -6.77
N PHE A 129 -1.86 -10.96 -6.57
CA PHE A 129 -0.54 -11.04 -5.97
C PHE A 129 -0.54 -10.56 -4.52
N LEU A 130 0.23 -11.25 -3.68
CA LEU A 130 0.70 -10.74 -2.40
C LEU A 130 2.08 -10.11 -2.62
N ALA A 131 2.16 -8.78 -2.54
CA ALA A 131 3.43 -8.07 -2.69
C ALA A 131 4.39 -8.48 -1.56
N SER A 132 5.63 -8.84 -1.92
CA SER A 132 6.69 -9.19 -0.97
C SER A 132 7.54 -7.97 -0.57
N HIS A 133 7.78 -7.09 -1.53
CA HIS A 133 8.50 -5.83 -1.39
C HIS A 133 7.88 -4.80 -2.33
N VAL A 134 8.07 -3.53 -1.99
CA VAL A 134 7.62 -2.38 -2.77
C VAL A 134 8.78 -1.41 -2.97
N ALA A 135 8.87 -0.77 -4.14
CA ALA A 135 9.90 0.22 -4.47
C ALA A 135 9.41 1.22 -5.54
N PHE A 136 9.91 2.45 -5.52
CA PHE A 136 9.61 3.44 -6.56
C PHE A 136 10.49 3.24 -7.80
N HIS A 137 9.93 3.51 -8.98
CA HIS A 137 10.68 3.52 -10.24
C HIS A 137 10.91 4.92 -10.83
N ASP A 138 10.16 5.92 -10.38
CA ASP A 138 10.14 7.27 -10.93
C ASP A 138 10.89 8.32 -10.09
N ARG A 139 11.40 7.96 -8.90
CA ARG A 139 12.14 8.84 -7.98
C ARG A 139 13.65 8.74 -8.17
N ARG A 140 14.14 9.16 -9.33
CA ARG A 140 15.57 9.05 -9.73
C ARG A 140 16.38 10.23 -9.19
N ILE A 141 17.28 9.97 -8.22
CA ILE A 141 18.12 11.00 -7.60
C ILE A 141 19.58 10.56 -7.67
N PRO A 142 20.39 11.03 -8.65
CA PRO A 142 21.75 10.51 -8.89
C PRO A 142 22.78 11.14 -7.94
N ILE A 143 22.53 11.02 -6.63
CA ILE A 143 23.38 11.49 -5.55
C ILE A 143 23.57 10.29 -4.61
N PRO A 144 24.81 9.96 -4.17
CA PRO A 144 25.04 8.83 -3.28
C PRO A 144 24.11 8.84 -2.06
N VAL A 145 23.53 7.68 -1.74
CA VAL A 145 22.51 7.46 -0.68
C VAL A 145 21.12 7.98 -1.04
N PHE A 146 21.01 9.13 -1.71
CA PHE A 146 19.72 9.64 -2.19
C PHE A 146 19.13 8.78 -3.32
N ASP A 147 19.99 8.12 -4.10
CA ASP A 147 19.61 7.10 -5.08
C ASP A 147 18.82 5.95 -4.41
N LEU A 148 19.36 5.40 -3.32
CA LEU A 148 18.71 4.35 -2.54
C LEU A 148 17.43 4.86 -1.86
N TYR A 149 17.44 6.08 -1.32
CA TYR A 149 16.26 6.73 -0.77
C TYR A 149 15.14 6.88 -1.80
N GLY A 150 15.50 7.29 -3.03
CA GLY A 150 14.59 7.44 -4.15
C GLY A 150 13.90 6.13 -4.50
N VAL A 151 14.66 5.03 -4.64
CA VAL A 151 14.12 3.68 -4.81
C VAL A 151 13.21 3.29 -3.64
N GLY A 152 13.62 3.60 -2.41
CA GLY A 152 12.76 3.49 -1.24
C GLY A 152 12.25 2.07 -0.95
N LEU A 153 13.08 1.05 -1.27
CA LEU A 153 12.75 -0.37 -1.11
C LEU A 153 12.28 -0.67 0.32
N ARG A 154 11.08 -1.25 0.45
CA ARG A 154 10.52 -1.70 1.72
C ARG A 154 9.96 -3.11 1.59
N GLN A 155 10.14 -3.90 2.63
CA GLN A 155 9.51 -5.21 2.75
C GLN A 155 8.09 -5.06 3.30
N THR A 156 7.14 -5.83 2.76
CA THR A 156 5.78 -5.91 3.31
C THR A 156 5.74 -6.78 4.56
N PHE A 157 4.68 -6.68 5.36
CA PHE A 157 4.52 -7.51 6.55
C PHE A 157 4.45 -9.01 6.18
N SER A 158 5.27 -9.83 6.84
CA SER A 158 5.40 -11.25 6.52
C SER A 158 4.15 -12.04 6.92
N THR A 159 3.50 -12.68 5.94
CA THR A 159 2.26 -13.46 6.16
C THR A 159 2.34 -14.88 5.56
N PRO A 160 3.33 -15.70 5.96
CA PRO A 160 3.59 -17.01 5.34
C PRO A 160 2.41 -17.98 5.44
N ASN A 161 1.65 -17.93 6.53
CA ASN A 161 0.46 -18.76 6.72
C ASN A 161 -0.68 -18.34 5.76
N LEU A 162 -0.88 -17.04 5.55
CA LEU A 162 -1.88 -16.52 4.60
C LEU A 162 -1.49 -16.93 3.18
N LEU A 163 -0.22 -16.75 2.82
CA LEU A 163 0.31 -17.15 1.51
C LEU A 163 0.05 -18.65 1.25
N LYS A 164 0.39 -19.51 2.23
CA LYS A 164 0.17 -20.96 2.12
C LYS A 164 -1.32 -21.32 2.04
N ALA A 165 -2.16 -20.67 2.83
CA ALA A 165 -3.59 -20.99 2.90
C ALA A 165 -4.36 -20.55 1.64
N LEU A 166 -4.01 -19.40 1.07
CA LEU A 166 -4.69 -18.83 -0.10
C LEU A 166 -4.01 -19.19 -1.43
N ASN A 167 -2.79 -19.73 -1.39
CA ASN A 167 -1.99 -20.09 -2.56
C ASN A 167 -1.88 -18.94 -3.58
N LEU A 168 -1.68 -17.72 -3.08
CA LEU A 168 -1.51 -16.53 -3.92
C LEU A 168 -0.13 -16.51 -4.56
N LYS A 169 -0.02 -15.82 -5.71
CA LYS A 169 1.29 -15.52 -6.28
C LYS A 169 1.99 -14.44 -5.45
N THR A 170 3.31 -14.46 -5.39
CA THR A 170 4.13 -13.42 -4.75
C THR A 170 5.02 -12.75 -5.77
N GLY A 171 5.22 -11.45 -5.63
CA GLY A 171 6.11 -10.68 -6.49
C GLY A 171 6.58 -9.41 -5.81
N LYS A 172 7.56 -8.73 -6.39
CA LYS A 172 7.88 -7.35 -6.01
C LYS A 172 6.97 -6.40 -6.79
N LEU A 173 6.54 -5.34 -6.14
CA LEU A 173 5.74 -4.28 -6.72
C LEU A 173 6.64 -3.06 -6.97
N SER A 174 6.45 -2.40 -8.12
CA SER A 174 7.09 -1.11 -8.38
C SER A 174 6.08 -0.01 -8.67
N THR A 175 6.22 1.10 -7.97
CA THR A 175 5.24 2.19 -7.91
C THR A 175 5.77 3.47 -8.57
N GLY A 176 4.90 4.20 -9.25
CA GLY A 176 5.19 5.52 -9.80
C GLY A 176 3.91 6.22 -10.25
N ASP A 177 3.92 7.55 -10.34
CA ASP A 177 2.70 8.35 -10.53
C ASP A 177 2.21 8.42 -11.99
N SER A 178 2.84 7.69 -12.91
CA SER A 178 2.46 7.63 -14.32
C SER A 178 1.84 6.26 -14.68
N LEU A 179 0.69 6.28 -15.32
CA LEU A 179 0.01 5.05 -15.76
C LEU A 179 0.78 4.34 -16.87
N ASP A 180 1.31 5.11 -17.82
CA ASP A 180 2.20 4.61 -18.88
C ASP A 180 3.57 4.19 -18.31
N MET A 181 4.47 3.79 -19.20
CA MET A 181 5.80 3.33 -18.82
C MET A 181 6.82 3.87 -19.82
N SER A 182 7.55 4.91 -19.43
CA SER A 182 8.64 5.42 -20.25
C SER A 182 9.81 4.43 -20.26
N PRO A 183 10.77 4.56 -21.21
CA PRO A 183 11.99 3.73 -21.19
C PRO A 183 12.80 3.88 -19.89
N HIS A 184 12.74 5.03 -19.23
CA HIS A 184 13.40 5.24 -17.94
C HIS A 184 12.70 4.49 -16.80
N ASP A 185 11.37 4.43 -16.83
CA ASP A 185 10.60 3.69 -15.83
C ASP A 185 10.77 2.19 -16.04
N GLU A 186 10.74 1.72 -17.29
CA GLU A 186 11.02 0.32 -17.63
C GLU A 186 12.38 -0.14 -17.10
N ALA A 187 13.43 0.66 -17.29
CA ALA A 187 14.76 0.35 -16.78
C ALA A 187 14.80 0.26 -15.25
N SER A 188 14.16 1.18 -14.54
CA SER A 188 14.05 1.16 -13.08
C SER A 188 13.22 -0.03 -12.57
N ILE A 189 12.09 -0.34 -13.23
CA ILE A 189 11.22 -1.47 -12.90
C ILE A 189 11.97 -2.79 -13.05
N ALA A 190 12.73 -2.93 -14.14
CA ALA A 190 13.60 -4.09 -14.36
C ALA A 190 14.70 -4.19 -13.30
N ALA A 191 15.35 -3.08 -12.93
CA ALA A 191 16.36 -3.04 -11.88
C ALA A 191 15.80 -3.38 -10.49
N ASN A 192 14.55 -3.01 -10.22
CA ASN A 192 13.82 -3.40 -9.01
C ASN A 192 13.39 -4.87 -8.99
N ASP A 193 13.51 -5.58 -10.13
CA ASP A 193 13.05 -6.96 -10.31
C ASP A 193 11.56 -7.12 -9.99
N ALA A 194 10.75 -6.14 -10.41
CA ALA A 194 9.32 -6.12 -10.13
C ALA A 194 8.51 -7.03 -11.06
N THR A 195 7.48 -7.64 -10.49
CA THR A 195 6.47 -8.47 -11.18
C THR A 195 5.20 -7.68 -11.46
N VAL A 196 4.92 -6.68 -10.62
CA VAL A 196 3.69 -5.88 -10.62
C VAL A 196 4.06 -4.39 -10.67
N LYS A 197 3.27 -3.55 -11.36
CA LYS A 197 3.41 -2.09 -11.45
C LYS A 197 2.11 -1.39 -11.07
N ASP A 198 2.17 -0.41 -10.19
CA ASP A 198 1.03 0.42 -9.78
C ASP A 198 1.41 1.90 -9.55
N MET A 199 0.51 2.64 -8.88
CA MET A 199 0.62 4.08 -8.63
C MET A 199 0.49 4.48 -7.14
N GLU A 200 0.36 3.53 -6.19
CA GLU A 200 0.12 3.80 -4.76
C GLU A 200 0.87 2.87 -3.79
#